data_AF-A0A4Q2ULD0-F1
#
_entry.id   AF-A0A4Q2ULD0-F1
#
_cell.length_a   1.000
_cell.length_b   1.000
_cell.length_c   1.000
_cell.angle_alpha   90.00
_cell.angle_beta   90.00
_cell.angle_gamma   90.00
#
_symmetry.space_group_name_H-M   'P 1'
#
loop_
_entity.id
_entity.type
_entity.pdbx_description
1 polymer ?
#
loop_
_entity_poly.entity_id
_entity_poly.type
_entity_poly.pdbx_seq_one_letter_code
_entity_poly.pdbx_strand_id
1 'polypeptide(L)'
;MNALRCLVILVLLSFAATAQVRFLPASPQVDQVVSLTYSPQSTGLAADSLIEGRYVRYGAPAVMQLSRPTPLVLTRRGDVFVGEFRLPKKDVAGVMLLFRNSRQPQRADLNNGQLYVIPVCDSTGQPLPHAIGGQASVFTRTHFVYETAPASKPDLNRIIALYEQELAQYPDVYPQYWSDYLAALVKQKKPGYGPKVKTAIGAYLKSVPAPSTADLTAAALLYESLGDFKSANLQRERMKTVDPAGSLAQKDRAATIRNEPNWTRRRALYQAYIREFPNSPYAPGLTVLITDGYFKNNDLPGLLTFVETQPPAHTDVLMLNTMAFQLADERRSLPEAEKLVRKAMALLDAQGKPATFRGDWNQERQNRQRALHNTLARALEQQGKDAEAYAAYQRVINPEEAETSDPRTNERYYLCALRTNHATEARPLAEAAVSVGKATPRLKAALHDWYAKQPGQNAAKADAYLTELEADLRADQRDELRERLINEPAPAFSLTDLQGRTISSAALRGKVIVLDFWATWCAPCIASFPAMQQAQARFQNDPAVRFLFVNTREGGRVQRVREYMSKNPYPFVVPLDLQQKVSTAYGVLGIPTKVVIGPDGRIRYRAIGYTGTPEATVNEVTLVVELLKEGK
;
A
#
# COMPACT_ATOMS: atom_id res chain seq x y z
N MET A 1 49.83 48.75 36.74
CA MET A 1 49.04 49.98 36.54
C MET A 1 48.10 49.78 35.36
N ASN A 2 46.88 50.32 35.47
CA ASN A 2 45.72 50.21 34.56
C ASN A 2 44.81 49.01 34.79
N ALA A 3 44.02 49.17 35.85
CA ALA A 3 42.73 48.54 36.04
C ALA A 3 41.77 49.00 34.94
N LEU A 4 41.24 48.07 34.15
CA LEU A 4 39.94 48.22 33.51
C LEU A 4 39.01 47.16 34.12
N ARG A 5 38.18 47.60 35.07
CA ARG A 5 37.05 46.85 35.59
C ARG A 5 36.09 46.60 34.43
N CYS A 6 36.01 45.36 33.94
CA CYS A 6 34.86 44.92 33.16
C CYS A 6 33.65 44.92 34.10
N LEU A 7 32.79 45.92 33.91
CA LEU A 7 31.50 46.04 34.58
C LEU A 7 30.62 44.90 34.08
N VAL A 8 30.60 43.77 34.79
CA VAL A 8 29.55 42.76 34.63
C VAL A 8 28.29 43.41 35.17
N ILE A 9 27.43 43.90 34.26
CA ILE A 9 26.09 44.31 34.61
C ILE A 9 25.36 43.03 35.01
N LEU A 10 25.34 42.75 36.31
CA LEU A 10 24.45 41.76 36.92
C LEU A 10 23.03 42.30 36.71
N VAL A 11 22.39 41.91 35.61
CA VAL A 11 20.94 42.10 35.48
C VAL A 11 20.31 41.12 36.46
N LEU A 12 20.13 41.57 37.71
CA LEU A 12 19.24 40.95 38.67
C LEU A 12 17.82 41.10 38.14
N LEU A 13 17.41 40.16 37.29
CA LEU A 13 15.99 39.86 37.11
C LEU A 13 15.52 39.28 38.45
N SER A 14 14.98 40.15 39.31
CA SER A 14 14.07 39.70 40.35
C SER A 14 13.02 38.80 39.69
N PHE A 15 12.76 37.62 40.25
CA PHE A 15 11.59 36.79 39.92
C PHE A 15 10.30 37.49 40.41
N ALA A 16 10.16 38.78 40.10
CA ALA A 16 8.99 39.55 40.42
C ALA A 16 7.84 38.95 39.62
N ALA A 17 6.78 38.57 40.35
CA ALA A 17 5.46 38.39 39.80
C ALA A 17 5.22 39.43 38.71
N THR A 18 5.00 38.98 37.48
CA THR A 18 4.51 39.86 36.43
C THR A 18 3.17 40.43 36.90
N ALA A 19 2.76 41.61 36.40
CA ALA A 19 1.47 42.18 36.80
C ALA A 19 0.29 41.20 36.59
N GLN A 20 0.45 40.23 35.67
CA GLN A 20 -0.54 39.22 35.34
C GLN A 20 -0.49 37.96 36.22
N VAL A 21 0.66 37.55 36.77
CA VAL A 21 0.78 36.31 37.55
C VAL A 21 1.43 36.56 38.91
N ARG A 22 0.69 36.25 39.98
CA ARG A 22 1.18 36.24 41.36
C ARG A 22 1.10 34.84 41.92
N PHE A 23 2.04 34.46 42.78
CA PHE A 23 2.02 33.16 43.45
C PHE A 23 2.53 33.25 44.90
N LEU A 24 2.12 32.30 45.72
CA LEU A 24 2.55 32.12 47.10
C LEU A 24 2.91 30.65 47.36
N PRO A 25 3.94 30.36 48.18
CA PRO A 25 4.82 31.33 48.83
C PRO A 25 5.76 32.04 47.83
N ALA A 26 6.35 33.17 48.20
CA ALA A 26 7.23 33.94 47.31
C ALA A 26 8.53 33.20 46.92
N SER A 27 8.97 32.26 47.77
CA SER A 27 10.10 31.35 47.52
C SER A 27 9.64 29.90 47.70
N PRO A 28 8.95 29.31 46.70
CA PRO A 28 8.46 27.93 46.77
C PRO A 28 9.58 26.92 46.92
N GLN A 29 9.41 25.97 47.83
CA GLN A 29 10.31 24.82 48.00
C GLN A 29 9.67 23.53 47.49
N VAL A 30 10.46 22.48 47.31
CA VAL A 30 9.96 21.14 46.95
C VAL A 30 8.88 20.65 47.92
N ASP A 31 7.94 19.84 47.42
CA ASP A 31 6.77 19.33 48.17
C ASP A 31 5.78 20.39 48.70
N GLN A 32 6.00 21.68 48.43
CA GLN A 32 5.07 22.74 48.85
C GLN A 32 3.90 22.89 47.86
N VAL A 33 2.75 23.33 48.39
CA VAL A 33 1.63 23.80 47.59
C VAL A 33 1.89 25.24 47.18
N VAL A 34 1.76 25.51 45.89
CA VAL A 34 1.87 26.85 45.32
C VAL A 34 0.47 27.31 44.93
N SER A 35 0.02 28.39 45.54
CA SER A 35 -1.21 29.08 45.16
C SER A 35 -0.90 30.17 44.15
N LEU A 36 -1.63 30.23 43.04
CA LEU A 36 -1.42 31.11 41.91
C LEU A 36 -2.66 31.97 41.68
N THR A 37 -2.47 33.25 41.35
CA THR A 37 -3.48 34.17 40.81
C THR A 37 -3.05 34.66 39.42
N TYR A 38 -3.92 34.53 38.44
CA TYR A 38 -3.77 35.01 37.06
C TYR A 38 -4.78 36.11 36.72
N SER A 39 -4.29 37.18 36.09
CA SER A 39 -5.02 38.39 35.74
C SER A 39 -4.96 38.60 34.20
N PRO A 40 -6.03 38.30 33.44
CA PRO A 40 -6.01 38.35 31.97
C PRO A 40 -6.21 39.77 31.38
N GLN A 41 -6.41 40.80 32.18
CA GLN A 41 -6.90 42.13 31.77
C GLN A 41 -6.00 42.82 30.74
N SER A 42 -4.68 42.58 30.81
CA SER A 42 -3.70 43.15 29.89
C SER A 42 -3.26 42.16 28.79
N THR A 43 -4.05 41.11 28.55
CA THR A 43 -3.70 40.01 27.63
C THR A 43 -4.81 39.82 26.60
N GLY A 44 -4.54 39.03 25.56
CA GLY A 44 -5.56 38.64 24.56
C GLY A 44 -6.71 37.79 25.10
N LEU A 45 -6.68 37.46 26.40
CA LEU A 45 -7.69 36.69 27.12
C LEU A 45 -8.60 37.56 27.99
N ALA A 46 -8.46 38.89 27.99
CA ALA A 46 -9.22 39.79 28.89
C ALA A 46 -10.74 39.59 28.86
N ALA A 47 -11.31 39.26 27.70
CA ALA A 47 -12.74 39.03 27.51
C ALA A 47 -13.17 37.56 27.73
N ASP A 48 -12.23 36.64 27.98
CA ASP A 48 -12.52 35.22 28.05
C ASP A 48 -12.99 34.80 29.46
N SER A 49 -14.15 34.14 29.51
CA SER A 49 -14.73 33.62 30.76
C SER A 49 -14.29 32.19 31.10
N LEU A 50 -13.76 31.45 30.11
CA LEU A 50 -13.29 30.07 30.23
C LEU A 50 -11.80 30.00 29.90
N ILE A 51 -10.98 30.15 30.94
CA ILE A 51 -9.52 30.08 30.86
C ILE A 51 -9.05 28.84 31.61
N GLU A 52 -8.21 28.04 30.96
CA GLU A 52 -7.44 26.99 31.63
C GLU A 52 -5.97 27.38 31.73
N GLY A 53 -5.33 26.97 32.83
CA GLY A 53 -3.89 27.05 32.97
C GLY A 53 -3.26 25.73 32.54
N ARG A 54 -2.05 25.79 32.00
CA ARG A 54 -1.21 24.61 31.80
C ARG A 54 0.19 24.93 32.26
N TYR A 55 0.88 23.92 32.78
CA TYR A 55 2.26 24.07 33.16
C TYR A 55 3.11 22.88 32.77
N VAL A 56 4.41 23.14 32.60
CA VAL A 56 5.44 22.11 32.52
C VAL A 56 6.43 22.34 33.66
N ARG A 57 6.80 21.24 34.31
CA ARG A 57 7.86 21.25 35.34
C ARG A 57 9.20 21.08 34.66
N TYR A 58 10.22 21.74 35.16
CA TYR A 58 11.57 21.60 34.64
C TYR A 58 12.59 21.47 35.77
N GLY A 59 13.75 20.95 35.43
CA GLY A 59 14.88 20.67 36.30
C GLY A 59 16.10 20.38 35.44
N ALA A 60 16.96 19.46 35.86
CA ALA A 60 18.06 19.00 35.02
C ALA A 60 17.53 18.47 33.66
N PRO A 61 18.22 18.73 32.54
CA PRO A 61 17.76 18.32 31.19
C PRO A 61 17.40 16.85 31.02
N ALA A 62 18.03 15.94 31.76
CA ALA A 62 17.72 14.51 31.74
C ALA A 62 16.34 14.19 32.37
N VAL A 63 15.95 14.93 33.40
CA VAL A 63 14.65 14.80 34.08
C VAL A 63 13.52 15.35 33.23
N MET A 64 13.80 16.42 32.46
CA MET A 64 12.80 17.11 31.63
C MET A 64 12.12 16.22 30.59
N GLN A 65 12.79 15.16 30.09
CA GLN A 65 12.21 14.25 29.11
C GLN A 65 10.95 13.52 29.61
N LEU A 66 10.74 13.50 30.94
CA LEU A 66 9.59 12.87 31.58
C LEU A 66 8.44 13.85 31.89
N SER A 67 8.68 15.16 31.72
CA SER A 67 7.72 16.21 32.10
C SER A 67 6.73 16.47 30.97
N ARG A 68 5.46 16.13 31.19
CA ARG A 68 4.36 16.41 30.26
C ARG A 68 3.61 17.67 30.70
N PRO A 69 3.10 18.48 29.74
CA PRO A 69 2.18 19.57 30.04
C PRO A 69 1.01 19.08 30.89
N THR A 70 0.84 19.67 32.06
CA THR A 70 -0.17 19.29 33.05
C THR A 70 -1.23 20.38 33.13
N PRO A 71 -2.52 20.04 33.11
CA PRO A 71 -3.59 21.00 33.36
C PRO A 71 -3.48 21.60 34.77
N LEU A 72 -3.67 22.91 34.87
CA LEU A 72 -3.86 23.63 36.12
C LEU A 72 -5.34 23.99 36.24
N VAL A 73 -5.98 23.43 37.26
CA VAL A 73 -7.39 23.75 37.55
C VAL A 73 -7.46 25.19 38.08
N LEU A 74 -8.26 26.01 37.41
CA LEU A 74 -8.47 27.42 37.76
C LEU A 74 -9.93 27.64 38.15
N THR A 75 -10.13 28.43 39.21
CA THR A 75 -11.44 28.94 39.65
C THR A 75 -11.48 30.44 39.44
N ARG A 76 -12.51 30.94 38.78
CA ARG A 76 -12.70 32.38 38.59
C ARG A 76 -13.16 33.03 39.92
N ARG A 77 -12.50 34.10 40.33
CA ARG A 77 -12.88 34.94 41.49
C ARG A 77 -12.87 36.41 41.06
N GLY A 78 -14.05 36.95 40.74
CA GLY A 78 -14.17 38.27 40.11
C GLY A 78 -13.46 38.29 38.75
N ASP A 79 -12.49 39.19 38.59
CA ASP A 79 -11.75 39.37 37.34
C ASP A 79 -10.43 38.59 37.29
N VAL A 80 -10.15 37.76 38.30
CA VAL A 80 -8.93 36.92 38.34
C VAL A 80 -9.28 35.43 38.35
N PHE A 81 -8.29 34.62 37.98
CA PHE A 81 -8.35 33.17 38.02
C PHE A 81 -7.35 32.67 39.05
N VAL A 82 -7.82 31.88 40.02
CA VAL A 82 -6.96 31.31 41.07
C VAL A 82 -6.84 29.80 40.93
N GLY A 83 -5.67 29.25 41.20
CA GLY A 83 -5.44 27.81 41.17
C GLY A 83 -4.31 27.41 42.09
N GLU A 84 -4.18 26.12 42.34
CA GLU A 84 -3.13 25.57 43.20
C GLU A 84 -2.54 24.31 42.59
N PHE A 85 -1.26 24.09 42.83
CA PHE A 85 -0.59 22.83 42.49
C PHE A 85 0.52 22.54 43.50
N ARG A 86 0.84 21.25 43.69
CA ARG A 86 1.95 20.84 44.54
C ARG A 86 3.22 20.61 43.72
N LEU A 87 4.34 21.16 44.20
CA LEU A 87 5.66 20.90 43.64
C LEU A 87 6.11 19.47 43.97
N PRO A 88 6.77 18.76 43.03
CA PRO A 88 7.37 17.45 43.33
C PRO A 88 8.36 17.50 44.51
N LYS A 89 8.57 16.33 45.14
CA LYS A 89 9.55 16.16 46.23
C LYS A 89 11.01 16.24 45.79
N LYS A 90 11.29 16.03 44.51
CA LYS A 90 12.63 16.02 43.92
C LYS A 90 12.57 16.31 42.42
N ASP A 91 13.75 16.50 41.82
CA ASP A 91 13.94 16.62 40.38
C ASP A 91 13.16 17.79 39.74
N VAL A 92 12.93 18.87 40.50
CA VAL A 92 12.24 20.07 40.04
C VAL A 92 13.02 21.31 40.49
N ALA A 93 13.28 22.20 39.53
CA ALA A 93 13.93 23.49 39.75
C ALA A 93 13.02 24.67 39.38
N GLY A 94 11.91 24.40 38.69
CA GLY A 94 10.90 25.41 38.41
C GLY A 94 9.72 24.87 37.61
N VAL A 95 8.77 25.76 37.36
CA VAL A 95 7.57 25.52 36.58
C VAL A 95 7.40 26.67 35.58
N MET A 96 7.13 26.34 34.31
CA MET A 96 6.70 27.33 33.32
C MET A 96 5.21 27.14 33.00
N LEU A 97 4.47 28.24 32.94
CA LEU A 97 3.03 28.25 32.75
C LEU A 97 2.61 29.07 31.54
N LEU A 98 1.49 28.66 30.94
CA LEU A 98 0.70 29.47 30.01
C LEU A 98 -0.77 29.38 30.37
N PHE A 99 -1.53 30.36 29.89
CA PHE A 99 -2.99 30.39 30.02
C PHE A 99 -3.60 30.41 28.64
N ARG A 100 -4.72 29.72 28.45
CA ARG A 100 -5.42 29.70 27.17
C ARG A 100 -6.92 29.56 27.35
N ASN A 101 -7.64 29.93 26.30
CA ASN A 101 -9.07 29.67 26.24
C ASN A 101 -9.34 28.16 26.17
N SER A 102 -10.19 27.63 27.06
CA SER A 102 -10.46 26.19 27.13
C SER A 102 -11.16 25.64 25.88
N ARG A 103 -11.91 26.49 25.13
CA ARG A 103 -12.61 26.09 23.91
C ARG A 103 -11.84 26.44 22.64
N GLN A 104 -10.94 27.42 22.70
CA GLN A 104 -10.12 27.86 21.58
C GLN A 104 -8.63 27.88 21.99
N PRO A 105 -7.96 26.72 22.11
CA PRO A 105 -6.61 26.63 22.67
C PRO A 105 -5.52 27.46 21.98
N GLN A 106 -5.75 27.87 20.73
CA GLN A 106 -4.83 28.76 19.98
C GLN A 106 -4.86 30.21 20.51
N ARG A 107 -5.92 30.61 21.23
CA ARG A 107 -5.96 31.87 21.98
C ARG A 107 -5.30 31.63 23.32
N ALA A 108 -4.03 31.99 23.40
CA ALA A 108 -3.20 31.80 24.58
C ALA A 108 -2.46 33.08 24.96
N ASP A 109 -2.25 33.24 26.25
CA ASP A 109 -1.31 34.19 26.82
C ASP A 109 0.01 33.47 27.10
N LEU A 110 1.01 33.84 26.30
CA LEU A 110 2.36 33.28 26.35
C LEU A 110 3.35 34.22 27.03
N ASN A 111 2.91 35.32 27.66
CA ASN A 111 3.79 36.35 28.23
C ASN A 111 4.86 36.81 27.22
N ASN A 112 4.43 37.31 26.06
CA ASN A 112 5.32 37.69 24.95
C ASN A 112 6.26 36.56 24.49
N GLY A 113 5.80 35.31 24.57
CA GLY A 113 6.56 34.12 24.18
C GLY A 113 7.55 33.63 25.25
N GLN A 114 7.61 34.26 26.42
CA GLN A 114 8.53 33.89 27.51
C GLN A 114 7.92 32.90 28.51
N LEU A 115 6.61 32.70 28.47
CA LEU A 115 5.83 31.99 29.49
C LEU A 115 5.96 32.66 30.87
N TYR A 116 5.15 32.21 31.83
CA TYR A 116 5.27 32.62 33.22
C TYR A 116 6.14 31.62 33.98
N VAL A 117 7.03 32.10 34.85
CA VAL A 117 8.00 31.24 35.55
C VAL A 117 7.75 31.29 37.06
N ILE A 118 7.72 30.12 37.68
CA ILE A 118 7.77 29.96 39.13
C ILE A 118 9.03 29.14 39.46
N PRO A 119 10.09 29.77 40.02
CA PRO A 119 11.29 29.03 40.40
C PRO A 119 11.02 28.19 41.65
N VAL A 120 11.79 27.11 41.81
CA VAL A 120 11.92 26.43 43.10
C VAL A 120 13.19 26.93 43.77
N CYS A 121 13.07 27.24 45.06
CA CYS A 121 14.12 27.81 45.88
C CYS A 121 14.59 26.84 46.97
N ASP A 122 15.78 27.09 47.49
CA ASP A 122 16.28 26.47 48.71
C ASP A 122 15.70 27.14 49.98
N SER A 123 16.16 26.68 51.15
CA SER A 123 15.73 27.21 52.45
C SER A 123 16.14 28.67 52.70
N THR A 124 17.10 29.21 51.92
CA THR A 124 17.55 30.59 52.00
C THR A 124 16.82 31.52 51.03
N GLY A 125 15.90 30.96 50.22
CA GLY A 125 15.14 31.70 49.21
C GLY A 125 15.89 31.87 47.89
N GLN A 126 17.06 31.23 47.72
CA GLN A 126 17.80 31.27 46.45
C GLN A 126 17.25 30.21 45.48
N PRO A 127 17.13 30.52 44.18
CA PRO A 127 16.74 29.52 43.19
C PRO A 127 17.68 28.31 43.18
N LEU A 128 17.13 27.10 43.02
CA LEU A 128 17.92 25.88 42.89
C LEU A 128 18.73 25.86 41.58
N PRO A 129 19.82 25.08 41.49
CA PRO A 129 20.43 24.75 40.21
C PRO A 129 19.37 24.26 39.21
N HIS A 130 19.54 24.62 37.93
CA HIS A 130 18.59 24.43 36.82
C HIS A 130 17.39 25.37 36.80
N ALA A 131 17.20 26.26 37.78
CA ALA A 131 16.06 27.17 37.80
C ALA A 131 16.03 28.14 36.61
N ILE A 132 17.20 28.45 36.03
CA ILE A 132 17.35 29.37 34.89
C ILE A 132 17.58 28.57 33.60
N GLY A 133 18.58 27.70 33.56
CA GLY A 133 18.92 26.91 32.38
C GLY A 133 17.82 25.92 31.98
N GLY A 134 17.03 25.44 32.94
CA GLY A 134 15.87 24.60 32.67
C GLY A 134 14.76 25.34 31.91
N GLN A 135 14.63 26.66 32.05
CA GLN A 135 13.70 27.46 31.24
C GLN A 135 14.10 27.41 29.76
N ALA A 136 15.39 27.54 29.45
CA ALA A 136 15.89 27.41 28.08
C ALA A 136 15.58 26.01 27.50
N SER A 137 15.74 24.95 28.32
CA SER A 137 15.40 23.59 27.93
C SER A 137 13.90 23.37 27.71
N VAL A 138 13.00 24.16 28.33
CA VAL A 138 11.56 24.12 27.98
C VAL A 138 11.35 24.53 26.52
N PHE A 139 11.98 25.61 26.07
CA PHE A 139 11.83 26.06 24.69
C PHE A 139 12.51 25.14 23.66
N THR A 140 13.59 24.46 24.04
CA THR A 140 14.38 23.64 23.09
C THR A 140 13.98 22.17 23.09
N ARG A 141 13.44 21.64 24.19
CA ARG A 141 13.14 20.20 24.36
C ARG A 141 11.66 19.87 24.53
N THR A 142 10.81 20.83 24.85
CA THR A 142 9.38 20.57 25.06
C THR A 142 8.55 21.14 23.91
N HIS A 143 7.50 20.42 23.53
CA HIS A 143 6.52 20.93 22.56
C HIS A 143 5.53 21.92 23.19
N PHE A 144 5.82 22.42 24.39
CA PHE A 144 4.85 23.09 25.26
C PHE A 144 4.34 24.42 24.68
N VAL A 145 5.23 25.24 24.10
CA VAL A 145 4.84 26.48 23.41
C VAL A 145 4.05 26.19 22.13
N TYR A 146 4.42 25.13 21.42
CA TYR A 146 3.81 24.74 20.14
C TYR A 146 2.40 24.15 20.30
N GLU A 147 1.96 23.79 21.51
CA GLU A 147 0.57 23.37 21.76
C GLU A 147 -0.46 24.46 21.41
N THR A 148 -0.05 25.73 21.41
CA THR A 148 -0.96 26.89 21.30
C THR A 148 -0.55 27.91 20.25
N ALA A 149 0.70 27.86 19.77
CA ALA A 149 1.17 28.74 18.70
C ALA A 149 2.25 28.04 17.85
N PRO A 150 1.86 27.21 16.86
CA PRO A 150 2.80 26.41 16.05
C PRO A 150 3.82 27.25 15.27
N ALA A 151 3.49 28.51 14.97
CA ALA A 151 4.35 29.45 14.25
C ALA A 151 5.30 30.25 15.15
N SER A 152 5.11 30.22 16.48
CA SER A 152 5.95 30.96 17.42
C SER A 152 7.34 30.33 17.50
N LYS A 153 8.36 31.07 17.05
CA LYS A 153 9.76 30.69 17.23
C LYS A 153 10.29 31.29 18.52
N PRO A 154 10.80 30.49 19.47
CA PRO A 154 11.45 31.01 20.66
C PRO A 154 12.61 31.96 20.30
N ASP A 155 12.76 33.06 21.06
CA ASP A 155 13.89 33.98 20.87
C ASP A 155 15.20 33.29 21.25
N LEU A 156 16.04 33.02 20.24
CA LEU A 156 17.33 32.37 20.42
C LEU A 156 18.29 33.20 21.28
N ASN A 157 18.23 34.54 21.25
CA ASN A 157 19.07 35.37 22.10
C ASN A 157 18.72 35.16 23.58
N ARG A 158 17.42 35.07 23.89
CA ARG A 158 16.96 34.80 25.25
C ARG A 158 17.34 33.42 25.73
N ILE A 159 17.16 32.38 24.90
CA ILE A 159 17.56 31.01 25.22
C ILE A 159 19.05 30.94 25.56
N ILE A 160 19.89 31.55 24.73
CA ILE A 160 21.34 31.59 24.96
C ILE A 160 21.67 32.32 26.25
N ALA A 161 21.06 33.49 26.50
CA ALA A 161 21.28 34.26 27.73
C ALA A 161 20.88 33.47 29.00
N LEU A 162 19.80 32.69 28.95
CA LEU A 162 19.38 31.82 30.06
C LEU A 162 20.42 30.72 30.34
N TYR A 163 20.98 30.08 29.31
CA TYR A 163 22.08 29.14 29.50
C TYR A 163 23.34 29.83 30.04
N GLU A 164 23.75 30.96 29.47
CA GLU A 164 24.94 31.70 29.92
C GLU A 164 24.81 32.14 31.38
N GLN A 165 23.62 32.58 31.81
CA GLN A 165 23.36 32.97 33.19
C GLN A 165 23.44 31.77 34.16
N GLU A 166 22.81 30.64 33.81
CA GLU A 166 22.89 29.41 34.61
C GLU A 166 24.34 28.94 34.75
N LEU A 167 25.09 28.90 33.63
CA LEU A 167 26.46 28.42 33.60
C LEU A 167 27.45 29.36 34.30
N ALA A 168 27.15 30.66 34.37
CA ALA A 168 27.93 31.61 35.15
C ALA A 168 27.74 31.41 36.67
N GLN A 169 26.51 31.07 37.09
CA GLN A 169 26.18 30.86 38.50
C GLN A 169 26.56 29.45 38.99
N TYR A 170 26.39 28.44 38.14
CA TYR A 170 26.62 27.04 38.45
C TYR A 170 27.47 26.36 37.34
N PRO A 171 28.79 26.62 37.27
CA PRO A 171 29.64 26.05 36.22
C PRO A 171 29.61 24.51 36.14
N ASP A 172 29.40 23.85 37.28
CA ASP A 172 29.35 22.38 37.40
C ASP A 172 28.16 21.73 36.68
N VAL A 173 27.13 22.51 36.32
CA VAL A 173 25.99 22.01 35.54
C VAL A 173 26.25 21.99 34.02
N TYR A 174 27.40 22.50 33.56
CA TYR A 174 27.75 22.53 32.15
C TYR A 174 27.62 21.16 31.45
N PRO A 175 28.03 20.02 32.04
CA PRO A 175 27.85 18.72 31.41
C PRO A 175 26.40 18.33 31.11
N GLN A 176 25.41 18.94 31.79
CA GLN A 176 24.02 18.66 31.48
C GLN A 176 23.47 19.56 30.36
N TYR A 177 24.07 20.73 30.13
CA TYR A 177 23.59 21.74 29.17
C TYR A 177 24.43 21.91 27.92
N TRP A 178 25.68 21.42 27.89
CA TRP A 178 26.64 21.72 26.83
C TRP A 178 26.05 21.52 25.42
N SER A 179 25.36 20.41 25.18
CA SER A 179 24.84 20.08 23.86
C SER A 179 23.69 20.98 23.42
N ASP A 180 22.78 21.33 24.34
CA ASP A 180 21.67 22.24 24.07
C ASP A 180 22.16 23.67 23.83
N TYR A 181 23.08 24.12 24.68
CA TYR A 181 23.67 25.44 24.61
C TYR A 181 24.40 25.63 23.27
N LEU A 182 25.25 24.68 22.91
CA LEU A 182 25.95 24.70 21.63
C LEU A 182 24.99 24.58 20.44
N ALA A 183 23.92 23.79 20.54
CA ALA A 183 22.90 23.72 19.49
C ALA A 183 22.18 25.07 19.31
N ALA A 184 21.90 25.79 20.40
CA ALA A 184 21.32 27.13 20.33
C ALA A 184 22.26 28.13 19.62
N LEU A 185 23.57 28.09 19.90
CA LEU A 185 24.58 28.90 19.21
C LEU A 185 24.64 28.58 17.70
N VAL A 186 24.59 27.30 17.32
CA VAL A 186 24.56 26.87 15.92
C VAL A 186 23.30 27.40 15.21
N LYS A 187 22.15 27.39 15.88
CA LYS A 187 20.90 27.93 15.33
C LYS A 187 20.92 29.45 15.20
N GLN A 188 21.53 30.18 16.14
CA GLN A 188 21.62 31.64 16.14
C GLN A 188 22.51 32.18 15.00
N LYS A 189 23.55 31.43 14.62
CA LYS A 189 24.45 31.75 13.50
C LYS A 189 25.14 33.13 13.58
N LYS A 190 25.46 33.62 14.80
CA LYS A 190 26.26 34.85 14.95
C LYS A 190 27.65 34.71 14.32
N PRO A 191 28.23 35.76 13.70
CA PRO A 191 29.57 35.69 13.12
C PRO A 191 30.60 35.05 14.06
N GLY A 192 31.36 34.08 13.54
CA GLY A 192 32.38 33.35 14.30
C GLY A 192 31.85 32.20 15.20
N TYR A 193 30.56 31.87 15.14
CA TYR A 193 30.00 30.77 15.94
C TYR A 193 30.64 29.41 15.62
N GLY A 194 30.93 29.13 14.34
CA GLY A 194 31.41 27.81 13.89
C GLY A 194 32.68 27.35 14.61
N PRO A 195 33.80 28.10 14.54
CA PRO A 195 35.02 27.75 15.27
C PRO A 195 34.82 27.67 16.79
N LYS A 196 34.03 28.58 17.39
CA LYS A 196 33.76 28.57 18.83
C LYS A 196 33.03 27.30 19.27
N VAL A 197 32.00 26.90 18.54
CA VAL A 197 31.23 25.69 18.84
C VAL A 197 32.10 24.44 18.66
N LYS A 198 32.89 24.34 17.58
CA LYS A 198 33.82 23.20 17.39
C LYS A 198 34.81 23.05 18.54
N THR A 199 35.42 24.15 18.97
CA THR A 199 36.33 24.15 20.12
C THR A 199 35.62 23.71 21.40
N ALA A 200 34.40 24.17 21.65
CA ALA A 200 33.62 23.80 22.82
C ALA A 200 33.21 22.32 22.83
N ILE A 201 32.83 21.74 21.69
CA ILE A 201 32.56 20.28 21.57
C ILE A 201 33.82 19.50 21.94
N GLY A 202 34.98 19.86 21.35
CA GLY A 202 36.25 19.20 21.62
C GLY A 202 36.71 19.32 23.08
N ALA A 203 36.50 20.49 23.69
CA ALA A 203 36.81 20.72 25.10
C ALA A 203 35.96 19.85 26.03
N TYR A 204 34.64 19.79 25.79
CA TYR A 204 33.74 18.94 26.58
C TYR A 204 34.10 17.45 26.45
N LEU A 205 34.31 16.95 25.22
CA LEU A 205 34.67 15.54 25.02
C LEU A 205 36.02 15.16 25.63
N LYS A 206 36.93 16.12 25.86
CA LYS A 206 38.20 15.91 26.56
C LYS A 206 38.04 15.99 28.09
N SER A 207 37.09 16.76 28.59
CA SER A 207 36.81 16.86 30.03
C SER A 207 36.08 15.64 30.58
N VAL A 208 35.43 14.85 29.73
CA VAL A 208 34.75 13.61 30.12
C VAL A 208 35.65 12.40 29.78
N PRO A 209 36.20 11.68 30.78
CA PRO A 209 37.14 10.58 30.53
C PRO A 209 36.54 9.44 29.69
N ALA A 210 35.25 9.14 29.87
CA ALA A 210 34.51 8.14 29.13
C ALA A 210 33.17 8.72 28.64
N PRO A 211 33.14 9.42 27.49
CA PRO A 211 31.90 10.00 26.97
C PRO A 211 30.86 8.92 26.67
N SER A 212 29.62 9.14 27.09
CA SER A 212 28.52 8.22 26.83
C SER A 212 28.12 8.19 25.35
N THR A 213 27.32 7.22 24.94
CA THR A 213 26.72 7.21 23.60
C THR A 213 25.85 8.44 23.34
N ALA A 214 25.20 8.99 24.37
CA ALA A 214 24.43 10.23 24.28
C ALA A 214 25.34 11.44 24.01
N ASP A 215 26.47 11.55 24.70
CA ASP A 215 27.46 12.62 24.48
C ASP A 215 28.00 12.59 23.05
N LEU A 216 28.41 11.41 22.60
CA LEU A 216 28.95 11.22 21.25
C LEU A 216 27.89 11.46 20.17
N THR A 217 26.62 11.09 20.43
CA THR A 217 25.49 11.39 19.54
C THR A 217 25.30 12.90 19.40
N ALA A 218 25.25 13.62 20.52
CA ALA A 218 25.10 15.07 20.52
C ALA A 218 26.26 15.76 19.79
N ALA A 219 27.50 15.31 20.03
CA ALA A 219 28.68 15.82 19.34
C ALA A 219 28.60 15.57 17.83
N ALA A 220 28.20 14.37 17.40
CA ALA A 220 28.07 14.03 15.99
C ALA A 220 27.06 14.94 15.28
N LEU A 221 25.88 15.16 15.88
CA LEU A 221 24.84 16.03 15.33
C LEU A 221 25.28 17.49 15.25
N LEU A 222 26.02 17.98 16.25
CA LEU A 222 26.56 19.34 16.24
C LEU A 222 27.62 19.53 15.16
N TYR A 223 28.57 18.59 15.02
CA TYR A 223 29.58 18.64 13.94
C TYR A 223 28.92 18.60 12.56
N GLU A 224 27.91 17.75 12.37
CA GLU A 224 27.16 17.66 11.12
C GLU A 224 26.42 18.97 10.80
N SER A 225 25.79 19.60 11.80
CA SER A 225 25.13 20.90 11.65
C SER A 225 26.11 22.03 11.28
N LEU A 226 27.41 21.82 11.52
CA LEU A 226 28.50 22.71 11.15
C LEU A 226 29.17 22.32 9.82
N GLY A 227 28.66 21.31 9.11
CA GLY A 227 29.23 20.77 7.87
C GLY A 227 30.51 19.94 8.08
N ASP A 228 30.86 19.58 9.31
CA ASP A 228 32.06 18.82 9.65
C ASP A 228 31.78 17.31 9.72
N PHE A 229 31.45 16.73 8.58
CA PHE A 229 31.07 15.32 8.48
C PHE A 229 32.20 14.37 8.91
N LYS A 230 33.47 14.77 8.73
CA LYS A 230 34.63 13.99 9.19
C LYS A 230 34.61 13.80 10.71
N SER A 231 34.42 14.88 11.46
CA SER A 231 34.39 14.83 12.92
C SER A 231 33.12 14.16 13.45
N ALA A 232 31.99 14.36 12.76
CA ALA A 232 30.74 13.67 13.06
C ALA A 232 30.89 12.14 12.93
N ASN A 233 31.48 11.67 11.82
CA ASN A 233 31.71 10.24 11.60
C ASN A 233 32.70 9.65 12.60
N LEU A 234 33.74 10.39 12.99
CA LEU A 234 34.63 9.95 14.08
C LEU A 234 33.87 9.68 15.38
N GLN A 235 32.90 10.52 15.74
CA GLN A 235 32.10 10.27 16.95
C GLN A 235 31.20 9.04 16.80
N ARG A 236 30.62 8.81 15.61
CA ARG A 236 29.85 7.60 15.32
C ARG A 236 30.67 6.32 15.44
N GLU A 237 31.93 6.33 14.99
CA GLU A 237 32.84 5.19 15.20
C GLU A 237 33.14 4.97 16.67
N ARG A 238 33.41 6.05 17.42
CA ARG A 238 33.59 5.96 18.89
C ARG A 238 32.37 5.40 19.60
N MET A 239 31.15 5.74 19.16
CA MET A 239 29.90 5.20 19.73
C MET A 239 29.86 3.67 19.63
N LYS A 240 30.34 3.10 18.52
CA LYS A 240 30.36 1.64 18.32
C LYS A 240 31.37 0.95 19.23
N THR A 241 32.42 1.64 19.66
CA THR A 241 33.38 1.13 20.65
C THR A 241 32.81 1.21 22.06
N VAL A 242 32.11 2.29 22.38
CA VAL A 242 31.51 2.51 23.72
C VAL A 242 30.30 1.60 23.96
N ASP A 243 29.47 1.39 22.94
CA ASP A 243 28.30 0.51 23.01
C ASP A 243 28.25 -0.41 21.78
N PRO A 244 29.06 -1.49 21.78
CA PRO A 244 29.14 -2.44 20.66
C PRO A 244 27.83 -3.18 20.37
N ALA A 245 26.92 -3.23 21.35
CA ALA A 245 25.59 -3.82 21.23
C ALA A 245 24.49 -2.77 21.02
N GLY A 246 24.86 -1.49 20.92
CA GLY A 246 23.94 -0.38 20.82
C GLY A 246 23.17 -0.33 19.51
N SER A 247 22.13 0.52 19.47
CA SER A 247 21.26 0.64 18.30
C SER A 247 22.02 1.01 17.02
N LEU A 248 23.10 1.80 17.10
CA LEU A 248 23.90 2.16 15.93
C LEU A 248 24.70 0.97 15.40
N ALA A 249 25.36 0.21 16.28
CA ALA A 249 26.12 -0.98 15.91
C ALA A 249 25.19 -2.06 15.30
N GLN A 250 24.03 -2.29 15.92
CA GLN A 250 23.01 -3.20 15.39
C GLN A 250 22.51 -2.75 14.01
N LYS A 251 22.29 -1.45 13.81
CA LYS A 251 21.84 -0.89 12.52
C LYS A 251 22.88 -1.12 11.42
N ASP A 252 24.15 -0.83 11.70
CA ASP A 252 25.23 -0.96 10.73
C ASP A 252 25.46 -2.43 10.34
N ARG A 253 25.47 -3.35 11.32
CA ARG A 253 25.58 -4.79 11.05
C ARG A 253 24.38 -5.33 10.26
N ALA A 254 23.16 -4.88 10.58
CA ALA A 254 21.98 -5.20 9.79
C ALA A 254 22.11 -4.69 8.35
N ALA A 255 22.66 -3.50 8.15
CA ALA A 255 22.94 -2.96 6.82
C ALA A 255 24.02 -3.77 6.08
N THR A 256 25.08 -4.22 6.75
CA THR A 256 26.07 -5.14 6.19
C THR A 256 25.43 -6.42 5.69
N ILE A 257 24.52 -7.02 6.46
CA ILE A 257 23.79 -8.23 6.04
C ILE A 257 22.94 -7.95 4.79
N ARG A 258 22.16 -6.86 4.78
CA ARG A 258 21.32 -6.49 3.63
C ARG A 258 22.13 -6.29 2.35
N ASN A 259 23.29 -5.66 2.48
CA ASN A 259 24.13 -5.27 1.35
C ASN A 259 25.13 -6.35 0.91
N GLU A 260 25.31 -7.44 1.66
CA GLU A 260 26.25 -8.52 1.33
C GLU A 260 25.71 -9.33 0.13
N PRO A 261 26.31 -9.28 -1.07
CA PRO A 261 25.77 -9.97 -2.24
C PRO A 261 25.98 -11.50 -2.19
N ASN A 262 27.00 -11.99 -1.47
CA ASN A 262 27.28 -13.41 -1.41
C ASN A 262 26.31 -14.12 -0.45
N TRP A 263 25.53 -15.08 -0.97
CA TRP A 263 24.51 -15.78 -0.19
C TRP A 263 25.06 -16.52 1.04
N THR A 264 26.14 -17.26 0.88
CA THR A 264 26.77 -18.01 1.97
C THR A 264 27.25 -17.08 3.08
N ARG A 265 27.91 -15.98 2.71
CA ARG A 265 28.38 -14.98 3.67
C ARG A 265 27.23 -14.23 4.34
N ARG A 266 26.18 -13.87 3.58
CA ARG A 266 24.97 -13.22 4.12
C ARG A 266 24.31 -14.08 5.19
N ARG A 267 24.13 -15.38 4.94
CA ARG A 267 23.60 -16.33 5.93
C ARG A 267 24.45 -16.40 7.19
N ALA A 268 25.77 -16.52 7.04
CA ALA A 268 26.68 -16.58 8.20
C ALA A 268 26.61 -15.30 9.04
N LEU A 269 26.58 -14.13 8.40
CA LEU A 269 26.41 -12.85 9.09
C LEU A 269 25.06 -12.75 9.81
N TYR A 270 23.97 -13.20 9.19
CA TYR A 270 22.66 -13.25 9.85
C TYR A 270 22.65 -14.17 11.07
N GLN A 271 23.22 -15.36 10.96
CA GLN A 271 23.29 -16.31 12.08
C GLN A 271 24.08 -15.74 13.25
N ALA A 272 25.22 -15.09 12.98
CA ALA A 272 25.98 -14.38 14.01
C ALA A 272 25.16 -13.26 14.64
N TYR A 273 24.47 -12.47 13.81
CA TYR A 273 23.65 -11.34 14.25
C TYR A 273 22.50 -11.73 15.17
N ILE A 274 21.71 -12.75 14.82
CA ILE A 274 20.58 -13.18 15.65
C ILE A 274 21.05 -13.85 16.94
N ARG A 275 22.21 -14.52 16.92
CA ARG A 275 22.80 -15.12 18.13
C ARG A 275 23.26 -14.04 19.12
N GLU A 276 23.76 -12.92 18.61
CA GLU A 276 24.23 -11.79 19.43
C GLU A 276 23.10 -10.82 19.81
N PHE A 277 22.12 -10.60 18.92
CA PHE A 277 21.02 -9.64 19.07
C PHE A 277 19.64 -10.28 18.84
N PRO A 278 19.23 -11.27 19.65
CA PRO A 278 17.98 -12.01 19.43
C PRO A 278 16.73 -11.10 19.48
N ASN A 279 16.78 -10.02 20.25
CA ASN A 279 15.70 -9.05 20.43
C ASN A 279 15.88 -7.77 19.59
N SER A 280 16.73 -7.81 18.57
CA SER A 280 16.95 -6.63 17.74
C SER A 280 15.67 -6.20 17.02
N PRO A 281 15.34 -4.89 16.96
CA PRO A 281 14.22 -4.42 16.16
C PRO A 281 14.42 -4.66 14.65
N TYR A 282 15.64 -4.97 14.21
CA TYR A 282 15.95 -5.31 12.82
C TYR A 282 15.80 -6.80 12.49
N ALA A 283 15.67 -7.67 13.50
CA ALA A 283 15.61 -9.11 13.31
C ALA A 283 14.48 -9.56 12.38
N PRO A 284 13.20 -9.10 12.53
CA PRO A 284 12.12 -9.55 11.66
C PRO A 284 12.39 -9.27 10.16
N GLY A 285 12.89 -8.06 9.85
CA GLY A 285 13.21 -7.68 8.47
C GLY A 285 14.37 -8.47 7.88
N LEU A 286 15.37 -8.84 8.70
CA LEU A 286 16.46 -9.70 8.27
C LEU A 286 15.99 -11.15 8.08
N THR A 287 15.10 -11.66 8.93
CA THR A 287 14.52 -12.99 8.76
C THR A 287 13.80 -13.12 7.42
N VAL A 288 12.96 -12.14 7.05
CA VAL A 288 12.29 -12.10 5.73
C VAL A 288 13.29 -12.11 4.58
N LEU A 289 14.36 -11.31 4.67
CA LEU A 289 15.43 -11.27 3.67
C LEU A 289 16.12 -12.65 3.50
N ILE A 290 16.36 -13.36 4.60
CA ILE A 290 17.00 -14.67 4.55
C ILE A 290 16.04 -15.73 4.00
N THR A 291 14.77 -15.70 4.36
CA THR A 291 13.74 -16.58 3.78
C THR A 291 13.68 -16.44 2.25
N ASP A 292 13.62 -15.21 1.74
CA ASP A 292 13.67 -14.92 0.30
C ASP A 292 14.99 -15.40 -0.34
N GLY A 293 16.11 -15.21 0.36
CA GLY A 293 17.42 -15.68 -0.06
C GLY A 293 17.47 -17.21 -0.27
N TYR A 294 16.90 -18.01 0.63
CA TYR A 294 16.82 -19.46 0.46
C TYR A 294 16.03 -19.83 -0.78
N PHE A 295 14.87 -19.21 -0.98
CA PHE A 295 14.00 -19.48 -2.14
C PHE A 295 14.69 -19.12 -3.47
N LYS A 296 15.29 -17.92 -3.57
CA LYS A 296 15.99 -17.45 -4.78
C LYS A 296 17.21 -18.30 -5.16
N ASN A 297 17.88 -18.89 -4.18
CA ASN A 297 19.00 -19.81 -4.41
C ASN A 297 18.55 -21.27 -4.59
N ASN A 298 17.23 -21.52 -4.71
CA ASN A 298 16.62 -22.84 -4.87
C ASN A 298 16.98 -23.85 -3.75
N ASP A 299 17.32 -23.35 -2.55
CA ASP A 299 17.63 -24.16 -1.37
C ASP A 299 16.34 -24.38 -0.56
N LEU A 300 15.42 -25.18 -1.11
CA LEU A 300 14.10 -25.45 -0.51
C LEU A 300 14.17 -26.28 0.79
N PRO A 301 15.05 -27.30 0.93
CA PRO A 301 15.22 -27.99 2.21
C PRO A 301 15.74 -27.05 3.31
N GLY A 302 16.68 -26.16 2.96
CA GLY A 302 17.17 -25.12 3.84
C GLY A 302 16.08 -24.12 4.22
N LEU A 303 15.26 -23.69 3.25
CA LEU A 303 14.11 -22.81 3.47
C LEU A 303 13.14 -23.38 4.50
N LEU A 304 12.71 -24.64 4.32
CA LEU A 304 11.77 -25.28 5.22
C LEU A 304 12.32 -25.39 6.64
N THR A 305 13.58 -25.85 6.78
CA THR A 305 14.25 -25.92 8.08
C THR A 305 14.36 -24.54 8.74
N PHE A 306 14.71 -23.53 7.95
CA PHE A 306 14.85 -22.16 8.43
C PHE A 306 13.52 -21.64 8.97
N VAL A 307 12.45 -21.69 8.17
CA VAL A 307 11.12 -21.18 8.53
C VAL A 307 10.53 -21.89 9.75
N GLU A 308 10.77 -23.20 9.93
CA GLU A 308 10.31 -23.92 11.11
C GLU A 308 10.95 -23.44 12.42
N THR A 309 12.17 -22.91 12.35
CA THR A 309 12.92 -22.47 13.54
C THR A 309 12.73 -20.99 13.88
N GLN A 310 12.04 -20.22 13.04
CA GLN A 310 11.85 -18.79 13.28
C GLN A 310 10.64 -18.50 14.19
N PRO A 311 10.70 -17.45 15.03
CA PRO A 311 9.54 -16.98 15.76
C PRO A 311 8.37 -16.67 14.81
N PRO A 312 7.10 -17.01 15.16
CA PRO A 312 5.95 -16.72 14.31
C PRO A 312 5.85 -15.25 13.87
N ALA A 313 6.22 -14.31 14.75
CA ALA A 313 6.21 -12.88 14.47
C ALA A 313 7.24 -12.44 13.41
N HIS A 314 8.23 -13.27 13.08
CA HIS A 314 9.27 -12.98 12.10
C HIS A 314 9.00 -13.65 10.74
N THR A 315 7.96 -14.47 10.64
CA THR A 315 7.65 -15.25 9.45
C THR A 315 6.41 -14.70 8.76
N ASP A 316 6.58 -14.23 7.53
CA ASP A 316 5.49 -13.61 6.76
C ASP A 316 4.64 -14.65 6.03
N VAL A 317 3.34 -14.70 6.38
CA VAL A 317 2.35 -15.63 5.81
C VAL A 317 2.21 -15.45 4.28
N LEU A 318 2.19 -14.21 3.80
CA LEU A 318 1.96 -13.93 2.39
C LEU A 318 3.16 -14.33 1.54
N MET A 319 4.37 -14.12 2.05
CA MET A 319 5.61 -14.54 1.41
C MET A 319 5.66 -16.07 1.26
N LEU A 320 5.34 -16.82 2.31
CA LEU A 320 5.28 -18.28 2.23
C LEU A 320 4.23 -18.77 1.22
N ASN A 321 3.04 -18.13 1.21
CA ASN A 321 2.01 -18.44 0.22
C ASN A 321 2.48 -18.14 -1.21
N THR A 322 3.16 -17.02 -1.43
CA THR A 322 3.67 -16.61 -2.74
C THR A 322 4.69 -17.62 -3.26
N MET A 323 5.63 -18.04 -2.40
CA MET A 323 6.61 -19.07 -2.73
C MET A 323 5.93 -20.41 -3.05
N ALA A 324 5.00 -20.85 -2.22
CA ALA A 324 4.25 -22.08 -2.43
C ALA A 324 3.43 -22.05 -3.72
N PHE A 325 2.75 -20.93 -4.00
CA PHE A 325 1.96 -20.73 -5.21
C PHE A 325 2.84 -20.79 -6.46
N GLN A 326 3.99 -20.12 -6.44
CA GLN A 326 4.93 -20.15 -7.56
C GLN A 326 5.41 -21.58 -7.84
N LEU A 327 5.83 -22.32 -6.80
CA LEU A 327 6.24 -23.73 -6.94
C LEU A 327 5.10 -24.60 -7.51
N ALA A 328 3.89 -24.41 -6.99
CA ALA A 328 2.72 -25.12 -7.48
C ALA A 328 2.43 -24.77 -8.94
N ASP A 329 2.40 -23.49 -9.34
CA ASP A 329 2.05 -23.12 -10.71
C ASP A 329 3.09 -23.60 -11.74
N GLU A 330 4.38 -23.56 -11.37
CA GLU A 330 5.50 -24.07 -12.16
C GLU A 330 5.59 -25.62 -12.17
N ARG A 331 4.74 -26.31 -11.40
CA ARG A 331 4.74 -27.77 -11.22
C ARG A 331 6.05 -28.34 -10.70
N ARG A 332 6.76 -27.60 -9.84
CA ARG A 332 8.05 -28.01 -9.28
C ARG A 332 8.01 -28.10 -7.77
N SER A 333 8.74 -29.05 -7.18
CA SER A 333 8.91 -29.17 -5.73
C SER A 333 7.58 -29.09 -4.97
N LEU A 334 6.58 -29.84 -5.47
CA LEU A 334 5.22 -29.81 -4.96
C LEU A 334 5.10 -30.23 -3.48
N PRO A 335 5.87 -31.23 -2.98
CA PRO A 335 5.88 -31.55 -1.55
C PRO A 335 6.36 -30.37 -0.69
N GLU A 336 7.36 -29.61 -1.15
CA GLU A 336 7.84 -28.41 -0.47
C GLU A 336 6.81 -27.28 -0.54
N ALA A 337 6.15 -27.09 -1.68
CA ALA A 337 5.06 -26.12 -1.85
C ALA A 337 3.92 -26.39 -0.84
N GLU A 338 3.51 -27.67 -0.72
CA GLU A 338 2.50 -28.10 0.24
C GLU A 338 2.93 -27.79 1.69
N LYS A 339 4.19 -28.08 2.06
CA LYS A 339 4.70 -27.78 3.41
C LYS A 339 4.70 -26.27 3.69
N LEU A 340 5.15 -25.45 2.74
CA LEU A 340 5.20 -23.99 2.87
C LEU A 340 3.80 -23.39 3.08
N VAL A 341 2.82 -23.79 2.28
CA VAL A 341 1.45 -23.26 2.43
C VAL A 341 0.80 -23.75 3.72
N ARG A 342 1.01 -25.01 4.13
CA ARG A 342 0.50 -25.51 5.42
C ARG A 342 1.12 -24.76 6.61
N LYS A 343 2.42 -24.43 6.54
CA LYS A 343 3.07 -23.59 7.56
C LYS A 343 2.45 -22.18 7.58
N ALA A 344 2.21 -21.59 6.41
CA ALA A 344 1.56 -20.28 6.30
C ALA A 344 0.14 -20.28 6.90
N MET A 345 -0.63 -21.35 6.69
CA MET A 345 -1.95 -21.55 7.31
C MET A 345 -1.85 -21.62 8.84
N ALA A 346 -0.96 -22.44 9.37
CA ALA A 346 -0.76 -22.56 10.83
C ALA A 346 -0.36 -21.21 11.46
N LEU A 347 0.47 -20.42 10.79
CA LEU A 347 0.85 -19.07 11.23
C LEU A 347 -0.33 -18.10 11.22
N LEU A 348 -1.16 -18.10 10.17
CA LEU A 348 -2.37 -17.28 10.10
C LEU A 348 -3.41 -17.70 11.14
N ASP A 349 -3.49 -18.99 11.46
CA ASP A 349 -4.40 -19.52 12.46
C ASP A 349 -3.99 -19.10 13.88
N ALA A 350 -2.68 -18.98 14.15
CA ALA A 350 -2.17 -18.47 15.42
C ALA A 350 -2.14 -16.92 15.50
N GLN A 351 -2.34 -16.21 14.38
CA GLN A 351 -2.18 -14.77 14.31
C GLN A 351 -3.38 -14.00 14.89
N GLY A 352 -3.11 -13.20 15.91
CA GLY A 352 -4.05 -12.16 16.39
C GLY A 352 -4.08 -10.92 15.48
N LYS A 353 -5.08 -10.06 15.67
CA LYS A 353 -5.21 -8.80 14.89
C LYS A 353 -3.95 -7.94 15.03
N PRO A 354 -3.25 -7.58 13.93
CA PRO A 354 -2.09 -6.69 14.00
C PRO A 354 -2.48 -5.29 14.51
N ALA A 355 -1.67 -4.71 15.41
CA ALA A 355 -1.95 -3.41 16.02
C ALA A 355 -2.04 -2.25 15.00
N THR A 356 -1.34 -2.38 13.86
CA THR A 356 -1.34 -1.41 12.76
C THR A 356 -2.50 -1.59 11.79
N PHE A 357 -3.19 -2.75 11.80
CA PHE A 357 -4.28 -3.01 10.87
C PHE A 357 -5.50 -2.14 11.19
N ARG A 358 -6.10 -1.58 10.14
CA ARG A 358 -7.33 -0.77 10.19
C ARG A 358 -8.34 -1.46 9.28
N GLY A 359 -9.48 -1.88 9.83
CA GLY A 359 -10.50 -2.65 9.10
C GLY A 359 -11.00 -3.87 9.86
N ASP A 360 -11.83 -4.65 9.18
CA ASP A 360 -12.35 -5.92 9.68
C ASP A 360 -11.27 -7.01 9.54
N TRP A 361 -10.71 -7.41 10.68
CA TRP A 361 -9.68 -8.43 10.72
C TRP A 361 -10.22 -9.83 10.44
N ASN A 362 -11.48 -10.11 10.78
CA ASN A 362 -12.07 -11.41 10.53
C ASN A 362 -12.26 -11.62 9.02
N GLN A 363 -12.77 -10.61 8.32
CA GLN A 363 -12.90 -10.64 6.87
C GLN A 363 -11.54 -10.76 6.17
N GLU A 364 -10.55 -9.97 6.59
CA GLU A 364 -9.19 -10.05 6.05
C GLU A 364 -8.55 -11.43 6.25
N ARG A 365 -8.72 -12.00 7.45
CA ARG A 365 -8.22 -13.34 7.77
C ARG A 365 -8.90 -14.40 6.92
N GLN A 366 -10.22 -14.33 6.72
CA GLN A 366 -10.96 -15.22 5.83
C GLN A 366 -10.46 -15.11 4.38
N ASN A 367 -10.22 -13.90 3.88
CA ASN A 367 -9.67 -13.70 2.53
C ASN A 367 -8.29 -14.34 2.37
N ARG A 368 -7.41 -14.19 3.37
CA ARG A 368 -6.10 -14.84 3.38
C ARG A 368 -6.21 -16.37 3.48
N GLN A 369 -7.13 -16.89 4.29
CA GLN A 369 -7.40 -18.33 4.37
C GLN A 369 -7.87 -18.88 3.02
N ARG A 370 -8.78 -18.19 2.31
CA ARG A 370 -9.20 -18.58 0.95
C ARG A 370 -8.02 -18.64 -0.02
N ALA A 371 -7.13 -17.64 0.00
CA ALA A 371 -5.94 -17.63 -0.85
C ALA A 371 -4.98 -18.79 -0.55
N LEU A 372 -4.76 -19.10 0.73
CA LEU A 372 -3.93 -20.22 1.17
C LEU A 372 -4.53 -21.57 0.77
N HIS A 373 -5.85 -21.75 0.95
CA HIS A 373 -6.55 -22.95 0.52
C HIS A 373 -6.47 -23.15 -0.99
N ASN A 374 -6.54 -22.08 -1.79
CA ASN A 374 -6.38 -22.18 -3.24
C ASN A 374 -4.98 -22.68 -3.64
N THR A 375 -3.94 -22.12 -3.03
CA THR A 375 -2.55 -22.57 -3.24
C THR A 375 -2.36 -24.03 -2.81
N LEU A 376 -2.91 -24.42 -1.65
CA LEU A 376 -2.84 -25.79 -1.15
C LEU A 376 -3.57 -26.75 -2.10
N ALA A 377 -4.79 -26.42 -2.52
CA ALA A 377 -5.56 -27.22 -3.46
C ALA A 377 -4.79 -27.44 -4.77
N ARG A 378 -4.15 -26.38 -5.28
CA ARG A 378 -3.33 -26.45 -6.49
C ARG A 378 -2.11 -27.37 -6.32
N ALA A 379 -1.40 -27.27 -5.20
CA ALA A 379 -0.25 -28.13 -4.92
C ALA A 379 -0.64 -29.60 -4.74
N LEU A 380 -1.78 -29.88 -4.09
CA LEU A 380 -2.29 -31.24 -3.89
C LEU A 380 -2.78 -31.86 -5.19
N GLU A 381 -3.53 -31.11 -5.99
CA GLU A 381 -4.05 -31.55 -7.30
C GLU A 381 -2.92 -32.05 -8.20
N GLN A 382 -1.83 -31.29 -8.30
CA GLN A 382 -0.71 -31.65 -9.17
C GLN A 382 0.12 -32.84 -8.66
N GLN A 383 0.01 -33.17 -7.37
CA GLN A 383 0.57 -34.38 -6.80
C GLN A 383 -0.35 -35.60 -6.99
N GLY A 384 -1.52 -35.43 -7.61
CA GLY A 384 -2.52 -36.50 -7.76
C GLY A 384 -3.30 -36.78 -6.48
N LYS A 385 -3.22 -35.91 -5.46
CA LYS A 385 -3.96 -36.02 -4.19
C LYS A 385 -5.36 -35.41 -4.35
N ASP A 386 -6.14 -35.94 -5.28
CA ASP A 386 -7.41 -35.34 -5.71
C ASP A 386 -8.44 -35.18 -4.57
N ALA A 387 -8.55 -36.16 -3.66
CA ALA A 387 -9.49 -36.06 -2.53
C ALA A 387 -9.17 -34.88 -1.60
N GLU A 388 -7.90 -34.68 -1.27
CA GLU A 388 -7.46 -33.56 -0.43
C GLU A 388 -7.57 -32.22 -1.19
N ALA A 389 -7.25 -32.22 -2.49
CA ALA A 389 -7.38 -31.03 -3.33
C ALA A 389 -8.84 -30.58 -3.44
N TYR A 390 -9.78 -31.50 -3.62
CA TYR A 390 -11.21 -31.22 -3.63
C TYR A 390 -11.66 -30.56 -2.32
N ALA A 391 -11.30 -31.14 -1.18
CA ALA A 391 -11.61 -30.60 0.13
C ALA A 391 -11.01 -29.20 0.36
N ALA A 392 -9.81 -28.94 -0.16
CA ALA A 392 -9.19 -27.63 -0.08
C ALA A 392 -9.91 -26.60 -0.99
N TYR A 393 -10.30 -26.96 -2.22
CA TYR A 393 -11.07 -26.08 -3.09
C TYR A 393 -12.46 -25.75 -2.52
N GLN A 394 -13.11 -26.66 -1.78
CA GLN A 394 -14.38 -26.36 -1.09
C GLN A 394 -14.27 -25.19 -0.10
N ARG A 395 -13.07 -24.87 0.40
CA ARG A 395 -12.84 -23.70 1.27
C ARG A 395 -12.64 -22.39 0.51
N VAL A 396 -12.58 -22.45 -0.82
CA VAL A 396 -12.34 -21.31 -1.71
C VAL A 396 -13.61 -20.93 -2.47
N ILE A 397 -14.34 -21.95 -2.92
CA ILE A 397 -15.47 -21.82 -3.83
C ILE A 397 -16.73 -21.35 -3.10
N ASN A 398 -17.43 -20.38 -3.70
CA ASN A 398 -18.79 -20.00 -3.38
C ASN A 398 -19.59 -19.84 -4.69
N PRO A 399 -20.63 -20.66 -4.96
CA PRO A 399 -21.46 -20.53 -6.16
C PRO A 399 -22.13 -19.15 -6.32
N GLU A 400 -22.45 -18.48 -5.21
CA GLU A 400 -23.05 -17.14 -5.23
C GLU A 400 -22.04 -16.06 -5.71
N GLU A 401 -20.75 -16.36 -5.66
CA GLU A 401 -19.67 -15.46 -6.11
C GLU A 401 -19.18 -15.81 -7.53
N ALA A 402 -19.89 -16.65 -8.29
CA ALA A 402 -19.46 -17.14 -9.61
C ALA A 402 -19.05 -16.02 -10.58
N GLU A 403 -19.73 -14.88 -10.56
CA GLU A 403 -19.44 -13.73 -11.41
C GLU A 403 -18.05 -13.10 -11.14
N THR A 404 -17.62 -13.10 -9.87
CA THR A 404 -16.36 -12.48 -9.42
C THR A 404 -15.23 -13.49 -9.19
N SER A 405 -15.56 -14.78 -9.17
CA SER A 405 -14.61 -15.88 -9.01
C SER A 405 -13.66 -16.05 -10.20
N ASP A 406 -12.49 -16.65 -9.95
CA ASP A 406 -11.52 -16.97 -11.00
C ASP A 406 -11.97 -18.20 -11.83
N PRO A 407 -12.17 -18.08 -13.16
CA PRO A 407 -12.64 -19.17 -14.02
C PRO A 407 -11.79 -20.44 -13.94
N ARG A 408 -10.46 -20.29 -13.80
CA ARG A 408 -9.55 -21.44 -13.75
C ARG A 408 -9.66 -22.19 -12.42
N THR A 409 -9.92 -21.48 -11.33
CA THR A 409 -10.17 -22.09 -10.02
C THR A 409 -11.48 -22.89 -10.03
N ASN A 410 -12.54 -22.34 -10.63
CA ASN A 410 -13.81 -23.05 -10.81
C ASN A 410 -13.64 -24.32 -11.67
N GLU A 411 -12.91 -24.21 -12.79
CA GLU A 411 -12.57 -25.37 -13.64
C GLU A 411 -11.86 -26.46 -12.84
N ARG A 412 -10.80 -26.11 -12.10
CA ARG A 412 -10.01 -27.08 -11.33
C ARG A 412 -10.85 -27.75 -10.24
N TYR A 413 -11.66 -26.99 -9.52
CA TYR A 413 -12.57 -27.53 -8.52
C TYR A 413 -13.52 -28.57 -9.12
N TYR A 414 -14.23 -28.22 -10.21
CA TYR A 414 -15.20 -29.12 -10.82
C TYR A 414 -14.54 -30.37 -11.43
N LEU A 415 -13.38 -30.22 -12.09
CA LEU A 415 -12.63 -31.35 -12.61
C LEU A 415 -12.09 -32.26 -11.50
N CYS A 416 -11.69 -31.69 -10.36
CA CYS A 416 -11.28 -32.46 -9.19
C CYS A 416 -12.47 -33.23 -8.60
N ALA A 417 -13.65 -32.60 -8.50
CA ALA A 417 -14.88 -33.24 -8.07
C ALA A 417 -15.27 -34.43 -8.96
N LEU A 418 -15.08 -34.32 -10.29
CA LEU A 418 -15.31 -35.43 -11.21
C LEU A 418 -14.38 -36.62 -10.93
N ARG A 419 -13.09 -36.37 -10.67
CA ARG A 419 -12.12 -37.43 -10.36
C ARG A 419 -12.37 -38.09 -9.00
N THR A 420 -13.01 -37.39 -8.07
CA THR A 420 -13.32 -37.88 -6.72
C THR A 420 -14.75 -38.36 -6.55
N ASN A 421 -15.56 -38.40 -7.61
CA ASN A 421 -16.98 -38.78 -7.58
C ASN A 421 -17.90 -37.83 -6.75
N HIS A 422 -17.56 -36.54 -6.67
CA HIS A 422 -18.36 -35.48 -6.02
C HIS A 422 -18.95 -34.47 -7.03
N ALA A 423 -19.08 -34.86 -8.30
CA ALA A 423 -19.54 -33.95 -9.36
C ALA A 423 -20.94 -33.38 -9.10
N THR A 424 -21.85 -34.17 -8.50
CA THR A 424 -23.19 -33.70 -8.10
C THR A 424 -23.13 -32.55 -7.09
N GLU A 425 -22.21 -32.61 -6.12
CA GLU A 425 -22.01 -31.57 -5.11
C GLU A 425 -21.38 -30.31 -5.71
N ALA A 426 -20.45 -30.48 -6.66
CA ALA A 426 -19.77 -29.38 -7.32
C ALA A 426 -20.58 -28.74 -8.47
N ARG A 427 -21.67 -29.38 -8.90
CA ARG A 427 -22.51 -28.97 -10.02
C ARG A 427 -23.03 -27.53 -9.91
N PRO A 428 -23.53 -27.04 -8.75
CA PRO A 428 -24.07 -25.69 -8.66
C PRO A 428 -23.06 -24.59 -9.02
N LEU A 429 -21.76 -24.78 -8.69
CA LEU A 429 -20.73 -23.82 -9.14
C LEU A 429 -20.57 -23.85 -10.66
N ALA A 430 -20.49 -25.04 -11.25
CA ALA A 430 -20.30 -25.18 -12.68
C ALA A 430 -21.48 -24.59 -13.47
N GLU A 431 -22.71 -24.85 -13.00
CA GLU A 431 -23.95 -24.25 -13.51
C GLU A 431 -23.91 -22.72 -13.40
N ALA A 432 -23.61 -22.18 -12.20
CA ALA A 432 -23.52 -20.74 -11.99
C ALA A 432 -22.46 -20.09 -12.88
N ALA A 433 -21.27 -20.70 -13.01
CA ALA A 433 -20.20 -20.21 -13.87
C ALA A 433 -20.61 -20.19 -15.35
N VAL A 434 -21.34 -21.20 -15.83
CA VAL A 434 -21.90 -21.20 -17.20
C VAL A 434 -22.93 -20.07 -17.34
N SER A 435 -23.86 -19.97 -16.39
CA SER A 435 -24.97 -19.01 -16.43
C SER A 435 -24.49 -17.57 -16.48
N VAL A 436 -23.38 -17.22 -15.82
CA VAL A 436 -22.79 -15.87 -15.83
C VAL A 436 -21.65 -15.69 -16.84
N GLY A 437 -21.42 -16.66 -17.74
CA GLY A 437 -20.40 -16.57 -18.79
C GLY A 437 -18.95 -16.61 -18.28
N LYS A 438 -18.71 -17.16 -17.08
CA LYS A 438 -17.39 -17.34 -16.46
C LYS A 438 -16.86 -18.77 -16.54
N ALA A 439 -17.61 -19.69 -17.15
CA ALA A 439 -17.14 -21.03 -17.43
C ALA A 439 -16.03 -21.03 -18.48
N THR A 440 -14.95 -21.77 -18.24
CA THR A 440 -13.97 -22.05 -19.28
C THR A 440 -14.54 -23.07 -20.28
N PRO A 441 -14.03 -23.15 -21.52
CA PRO A 441 -14.45 -24.18 -22.48
C PRO A 441 -14.32 -25.60 -21.94
N ARG A 442 -13.29 -25.86 -21.13
CA ARG A 442 -13.06 -27.18 -20.54
C ARG A 442 -14.01 -27.48 -19.38
N LEU A 443 -14.36 -26.49 -18.55
CA LEU A 443 -15.40 -26.66 -17.53
C LEU A 443 -16.74 -26.93 -18.20
N LYS A 444 -17.10 -26.16 -19.23
CA LYS A 444 -18.37 -26.32 -19.97
C LYS A 444 -18.47 -27.70 -20.62
N ALA A 445 -17.39 -28.15 -21.28
CA ALA A 445 -17.32 -29.50 -21.83
C ALA A 445 -17.43 -30.60 -20.76
N ALA A 446 -16.78 -30.42 -19.61
CA ALA A 446 -16.87 -31.37 -18.50
C ALA A 446 -18.28 -31.44 -17.89
N LEU A 447 -18.98 -30.30 -17.80
CA LEU A 447 -20.37 -30.24 -17.33
C LEU A 447 -21.31 -30.91 -18.33
N HIS A 448 -21.14 -30.62 -19.63
CA HIS A 448 -21.86 -31.28 -20.71
C HIS A 448 -21.72 -32.81 -20.64
N ASP A 449 -20.48 -33.31 -20.61
CA ASP A 449 -20.19 -34.73 -20.63
C ASP A 449 -20.70 -35.45 -19.37
N TRP A 450 -20.62 -34.79 -18.22
CA TRP A 450 -21.19 -35.30 -16.99
C TRP A 450 -22.72 -35.41 -17.08
N TYR A 451 -23.39 -34.37 -17.60
CA TYR A 451 -24.85 -34.37 -17.77
C TYR A 451 -25.31 -35.44 -18.75
N ALA A 452 -24.64 -35.56 -19.90
CA ALA A 452 -24.96 -36.54 -20.95
C ALA A 452 -24.86 -38.00 -20.46
N LYS A 453 -24.05 -38.27 -19.43
CA LYS A 453 -23.86 -39.60 -18.84
C LYS A 453 -24.85 -39.93 -17.71
N GLN A 454 -25.70 -38.98 -17.30
CA GLN A 454 -26.71 -39.25 -16.26
C GLN A 454 -27.83 -40.17 -16.80
N PRO A 455 -28.50 -40.95 -15.94
CA PRO A 455 -29.60 -41.82 -16.35
C PRO A 455 -30.68 -41.06 -17.14
N GLY A 456 -31.01 -41.55 -18.34
CA GLY A 456 -32.03 -40.95 -19.21
C GLY A 456 -31.58 -39.69 -19.98
N GLN A 457 -30.31 -39.30 -19.87
CA GLN A 457 -29.72 -38.18 -20.59
C GLN A 457 -28.90 -38.65 -21.82
N ASN A 458 -28.56 -37.69 -22.68
CA ASN A 458 -27.71 -37.89 -23.86
C ASN A 458 -27.07 -36.55 -24.27
N ALA A 459 -26.23 -36.57 -25.30
CA ALA A 459 -25.55 -35.36 -25.79
C ALA A 459 -26.54 -34.25 -26.20
N ALA A 460 -27.62 -34.57 -26.93
CA ALA A 460 -28.60 -33.57 -27.35
C ALA A 460 -29.32 -32.90 -26.17
N LYS A 461 -29.63 -33.66 -25.11
CA LYS A 461 -30.20 -33.09 -23.87
C LYS A 461 -29.18 -32.28 -23.09
N ALA A 462 -27.90 -32.63 -23.14
CA ALA A 462 -26.83 -31.84 -22.53
C ALA A 462 -26.62 -30.50 -23.26
N ASP A 463 -26.70 -30.49 -24.59
CA ASP A 463 -26.70 -29.25 -25.39
C ASP A 463 -27.87 -28.33 -25.00
N ALA A 464 -29.08 -28.90 -24.88
CA ALA A 464 -30.27 -28.16 -24.46
C ALA A 464 -30.12 -27.61 -23.03
N TYR A 465 -29.57 -28.42 -22.12
CA TYR A 465 -29.32 -28.04 -20.74
C TYR A 465 -28.32 -26.88 -20.62
N LEU A 466 -27.20 -26.90 -21.33
CA LEU A 466 -26.27 -25.77 -21.35
C LEU A 466 -26.91 -24.51 -21.96
N THR A 467 -27.75 -24.69 -23.00
CA THR A 467 -28.49 -23.58 -23.62
C THR A 467 -29.46 -22.93 -22.63
N GLU A 468 -30.12 -23.73 -21.79
CA GLU A 468 -31.02 -23.26 -20.74
C GLU A 468 -30.28 -22.47 -19.66
N LEU A 469 -29.12 -22.95 -19.20
CA LEU A 469 -28.28 -22.23 -18.23
C LEU A 469 -27.83 -20.85 -18.75
N GLU A 470 -27.53 -20.74 -20.05
CA GLU A 470 -27.08 -19.50 -20.68
C GLU A 470 -28.24 -18.61 -21.16
N ALA A 471 -29.50 -18.98 -20.92
CA ALA A 471 -30.66 -18.30 -21.50
C ALA A 471 -30.74 -16.83 -21.09
N ASP A 472 -30.61 -16.54 -19.79
CA ASP A 472 -30.67 -15.17 -19.25
C ASP A 472 -29.49 -14.33 -19.73
N LEU A 473 -28.26 -14.87 -19.65
CA LEU A 473 -27.07 -14.22 -20.20
C LEU A 473 -27.23 -13.89 -21.69
N ARG A 474 -27.81 -14.83 -22.46
CA ARG A 474 -28.08 -14.63 -23.88
C ARG A 474 -29.16 -13.58 -24.11
N ALA A 475 -30.17 -13.49 -23.23
CA ALA A 475 -31.21 -12.46 -23.29
C ALA A 475 -30.63 -11.06 -23.02
N ASP A 476 -29.81 -10.93 -21.98
CA ASP A 476 -29.11 -9.68 -21.65
C ASP A 476 -28.20 -9.23 -22.80
N GLN A 477 -27.39 -10.16 -23.34
CA GLN A 477 -26.55 -9.89 -24.52
C GLN A 477 -27.38 -9.47 -25.75
N ARG A 478 -28.57 -10.04 -25.92
CA ARG A 478 -29.48 -9.67 -27.01
C ARG A 478 -30.01 -8.26 -26.84
N ASP A 479 -30.36 -7.85 -25.62
CA ASP A 479 -30.87 -6.50 -25.34
C ASP A 479 -29.77 -5.45 -25.51
N GLU A 480 -28.56 -5.71 -25.00
CA GLU A 480 -27.39 -4.86 -25.26
C GLU A 480 -27.10 -4.74 -26.77
N LEU A 481 -27.23 -5.84 -27.52
CA LEU A 481 -27.03 -5.83 -28.98
C LEU A 481 -28.14 -5.08 -29.70
N ARG A 482 -29.40 -5.16 -29.26
CA ARG A 482 -30.52 -4.41 -29.84
C ARG A 482 -30.28 -2.91 -29.78
N GLU A 483 -29.77 -2.41 -28.66
CA GLU A 483 -29.41 -0.99 -28.49
C GLU A 483 -28.28 -0.56 -29.43
N ARG A 484 -27.39 -1.48 -29.80
CA ARG A 484 -26.27 -1.25 -30.72
C ARG A 484 -26.66 -1.41 -32.19
N LEU A 485 -27.88 -1.84 -32.52
CA LEU A 485 -28.31 -1.98 -33.90
C LEU A 485 -28.46 -0.60 -34.56
N ILE A 486 -27.88 -0.47 -35.74
CA ILE A 486 -27.97 0.73 -36.58
C ILE A 486 -29.00 0.54 -37.70
N ASN A 487 -29.23 1.58 -38.48
CA ASN A 487 -30.17 1.54 -39.60
C ASN A 487 -29.71 2.37 -40.81
N GLU A 488 -28.57 2.00 -41.39
CA GLU A 488 -27.94 2.72 -42.49
C GLU A 488 -28.25 2.06 -43.84
N PRO A 489 -28.44 2.80 -44.94
CA PRO A 489 -28.53 2.20 -46.27
C PRO A 489 -27.24 1.42 -46.61
N ALA A 490 -27.36 0.16 -47.07
CA ALA A 490 -26.19 -0.58 -47.52
C ALA A 490 -25.80 -0.17 -48.95
N PRO A 491 -24.54 0.24 -49.21
CA PRO A 491 -24.09 0.53 -50.57
C PRO A 491 -24.22 -0.69 -51.49
N ALA A 492 -24.71 -0.46 -52.71
CA ALA A 492 -24.77 -1.53 -53.71
C ALA A 492 -23.36 -2.01 -54.08
N PHE A 493 -23.16 -3.31 -54.16
CA PHE A 493 -21.94 -3.93 -54.67
C PHE A 493 -22.22 -5.05 -55.66
N SER A 494 -21.22 -5.29 -56.51
CA SER A 494 -21.10 -6.45 -57.40
C SER A 494 -19.62 -6.84 -57.45
N LEU A 495 -19.29 -8.04 -56.96
CA LEU A 495 -17.91 -8.53 -56.85
C LEU A 495 -17.81 -9.94 -57.45
N THR A 496 -16.65 -10.25 -58.05
CA THR A 496 -16.32 -11.61 -58.49
C THR A 496 -15.62 -12.35 -57.35
N ASP A 497 -16.05 -13.58 -57.06
CA ASP A 497 -15.42 -14.43 -56.06
C ASP A 497 -14.22 -15.22 -56.60
N LEU A 498 -13.52 -15.94 -55.71
CA LEU A 498 -12.37 -16.79 -56.06
C LEU A 498 -12.70 -17.91 -57.07
N GLN A 499 -13.98 -18.26 -57.23
CA GLN A 499 -14.46 -19.27 -58.18
C GLN A 499 -14.94 -18.64 -59.51
N GLY A 500 -14.78 -17.32 -59.68
CA GLY A 500 -15.20 -16.61 -60.89
C GLY A 500 -16.69 -16.27 -60.94
N ARG A 501 -17.44 -16.50 -59.86
CA ARG A 501 -18.88 -16.20 -59.79
C ARG A 501 -19.08 -14.75 -59.41
N THR A 502 -20.02 -14.07 -60.07
CA THR A 502 -20.41 -12.70 -59.70
C THR A 502 -21.45 -12.75 -58.59
N ILE A 503 -21.18 -12.05 -57.48
CA ILE A 503 -22.07 -11.90 -56.33
C ILE A 503 -22.45 -10.43 -56.22
N SER A 504 -23.74 -10.14 -56.33
CA SER A 504 -24.27 -8.78 -56.20
C SER A 504 -25.21 -8.67 -55.01
N SER A 505 -25.16 -7.51 -54.35
CA SER A 505 -26.11 -7.11 -53.30
C SER A 505 -27.57 -7.25 -53.74
N ALA A 506 -27.88 -6.98 -55.02
CA ALA A 506 -29.22 -7.12 -55.58
C ALA A 506 -29.74 -8.57 -55.56
N ALA A 507 -28.86 -9.56 -55.79
CA ALA A 507 -29.19 -10.99 -55.77
C ALA A 507 -29.34 -11.55 -54.35
N LEU A 508 -28.95 -10.78 -53.34
CA LEU A 508 -29.01 -11.16 -51.92
C LEU A 508 -30.15 -10.45 -51.17
N ARG A 509 -31.00 -9.68 -51.86
CA ARG A 509 -32.17 -9.02 -51.26
C ARG A 509 -33.09 -10.04 -50.56
N GLY A 510 -33.66 -9.62 -49.42
CA GLY A 510 -34.50 -10.49 -48.59
C GLY A 510 -33.72 -11.46 -47.69
N LYS A 511 -32.37 -11.43 -47.71
CA LYS A 511 -31.50 -12.25 -46.86
C LYS A 511 -30.79 -11.39 -45.81
N VAL A 512 -30.45 -12.01 -44.68
CA VAL A 512 -29.45 -11.45 -43.77
C VAL A 512 -28.06 -11.72 -44.36
N ILE A 513 -27.25 -10.69 -44.52
CA ILE A 513 -25.90 -10.80 -45.13
C ILE A 513 -24.85 -10.42 -44.10
N VAL A 514 -23.92 -11.31 -43.81
CA VAL A 514 -22.74 -11.04 -42.99
C VAL A 514 -21.55 -10.84 -43.92
N LEU A 515 -21.00 -9.63 -43.95
CA LEU A 515 -19.76 -9.29 -44.65
C LEU A 515 -18.60 -9.29 -43.65
N ASP A 516 -17.58 -10.10 -43.90
CA ASP A 516 -16.32 -10.09 -43.15
C ASP A 516 -15.19 -9.58 -44.04
N PHE A 517 -14.73 -8.35 -43.79
CA PHE A 517 -13.65 -7.73 -44.54
C PHE A 517 -12.29 -8.15 -43.99
N TRP A 518 -11.44 -8.75 -44.84
CA TRP A 518 -10.15 -9.33 -44.42
C TRP A 518 -9.06 -9.22 -45.49
N ALA A 519 -7.82 -9.56 -45.13
CA ALA A 519 -6.66 -9.66 -46.03
C ALA A 519 -5.70 -10.78 -45.58
N THR A 520 -4.90 -11.37 -46.49
CA THR A 520 -4.02 -12.50 -46.14
C THR A 520 -2.89 -12.16 -45.18
N TRP A 521 -2.48 -10.89 -45.13
CA TRP A 521 -1.45 -10.39 -44.23
C TRP A 521 -2.00 -9.98 -42.85
N CYS A 522 -3.32 -9.99 -42.66
CA CYS A 522 -3.98 -9.56 -41.43
C CYS A 522 -4.06 -10.72 -40.43
N ALA A 523 -3.12 -10.76 -39.47
CA ALA A 523 -3.09 -11.79 -38.45
C ALA A 523 -4.37 -11.86 -37.58
N PRO A 524 -4.98 -10.75 -37.11
CA PRO A 524 -6.24 -10.81 -36.37
C PRO A 524 -7.41 -11.33 -37.21
N CYS A 525 -7.43 -11.07 -38.52
CA CYS A 525 -8.46 -11.59 -39.42
C CYS A 525 -8.38 -13.12 -39.46
N ILE A 526 -7.18 -13.65 -39.71
CA ILE A 526 -6.92 -15.10 -39.75
C ILE A 526 -7.25 -15.75 -38.41
N ALA A 527 -6.89 -15.11 -37.29
CA ALA A 527 -7.21 -15.61 -35.95
C ALA A 527 -8.73 -15.71 -35.69
N SER A 528 -9.56 -14.91 -36.38
CA SER A 528 -11.02 -14.94 -36.25
C SER A 528 -11.71 -16.00 -37.12
N PHE A 529 -11.01 -16.61 -38.09
CA PHE A 529 -11.62 -17.54 -39.04
C PHE A 529 -12.26 -18.78 -38.40
N PRO A 530 -11.64 -19.45 -37.39
CA PRO A 530 -12.30 -20.55 -36.71
C PRO A 530 -13.64 -20.16 -36.08
N ALA A 531 -13.71 -18.97 -35.47
CA ALA A 531 -14.94 -18.45 -34.88
C ALA A 531 -15.99 -18.15 -35.97
N MET A 532 -15.59 -17.50 -37.07
CA MET A 532 -16.52 -17.19 -38.16
C MET A 532 -17.00 -18.44 -38.90
N GLN A 533 -16.19 -19.48 -39.00
CA GLN A 533 -16.61 -20.79 -39.51
C GLN A 533 -17.69 -21.41 -38.64
N GLN A 534 -17.53 -21.36 -37.31
CA GLN A 534 -18.55 -21.85 -36.38
C GLN A 534 -19.84 -21.03 -36.48
N ALA A 535 -19.74 -19.69 -36.57
CA ALA A 535 -20.90 -18.82 -36.77
C ALA A 535 -21.62 -19.14 -38.09
N GLN A 536 -20.88 -19.30 -39.21
CA GLN A 536 -21.44 -19.70 -40.50
C GLN A 536 -22.13 -21.08 -40.42
N ALA A 537 -21.52 -22.04 -39.72
CA ALA A 537 -22.05 -23.40 -39.59
C ALA A 537 -23.44 -23.41 -38.92
N ARG A 538 -23.72 -22.49 -37.98
CA ARG A 538 -25.05 -22.36 -37.35
C ARG A 538 -26.17 -22.02 -38.35
N PHE A 539 -25.85 -21.38 -39.47
CA PHE A 539 -26.82 -20.96 -40.49
C PHE A 539 -26.62 -21.64 -41.84
N GLN A 540 -25.78 -22.68 -41.94
CA GLN A 540 -25.41 -23.29 -43.22
C GLN A 540 -26.59 -23.87 -43.99
N ASN A 541 -27.62 -24.32 -43.28
CA ASN A 541 -28.85 -24.88 -43.84
C ASN A 541 -29.97 -23.83 -43.99
N ASP A 542 -29.70 -22.57 -43.68
CA ASP A 542 -30.68 -21.50 -43.76
C ASP A 542 -30.51 -20.69 -45.07
N PRO A 543 -31.44 -20.82 -46.03
CA PRO A 543 -31.34 -20.10 -47.30
C PRO A 543 -31.50 -18.58 -47.16
N ALA A 544 -32.00 -18.08 -46.02
CA ALA A 544 -32.20 -16.67 -45.73
C ALA A 544 -30.97 -15.98 -45.14
N VAL A 545 -29.86 -16.69 -44.91
CA VAL A 545 -28.61 -16.12 -44.37
C VAL A 545 -27.47 -16.34 -45.35
N ARG A 546 -26.59 -15.34 -45.50
CA ARG A 546 -25.39 -15.45 -46.34
C ARG A 546 -24.16 -14.82 -45.68
N PHE A 547 -23.10 -15.60 -45.54
CA PHE A 547 -21.79 -15.14 -45.11
C PHE A 547 -20.91 -14.91 -46.35
N LEU A 548 -20.24 -13.76 -46.40
CA LEU A 548 -19.30 -13.38 -47.45
C LEU A 548 -18.01 -12.84 -46.81
N PHE A 549 -16.89 -13.47 -47.13
CA PHE A 549 -15.58 -13.10 -46.60
C PHE A 549 -14.87 -12.24 -47.63
N VAL A 550 -15.18 -10.95 -47.63
CA VAL A 550 -14.74 -9.97 -48.63
C VAL A 550 -13.24 -9.72 -48.46
N ASN A 551 -12.43 -10.27 -49.36
CA ASN A 551 -11.00 -9.98 -49.40
C ASN A 551 -10.79 -8.55 -49.93
N THR A 552 -10.10 -7.73 -49.16
CA THR A 552 -9.79 -6.33 -49.49
C THR A 552 -8.35 -6.02 -49.08
N ARG A 553 -7.83 -4.83 -49.45
CA ARG A 553 -6.50 -4.32 -49.05
C ARG A 553 -5.34 -5.29 -49.37
N GLU A 554 -5.51 -6.15 -50.37
CA GLU A 554 -4.54 -7.17 -50.78
C GLU A 554 -3.43 -6.62 -51.70
N GLY A 555 -3.61 -5.38 -52.20
CA GLY A 555 -2.73 -4.76 -53.19
C GLY A 555 -2.79 -5.44 -54.57
N GLY A 556 -3.96 -5.97 -54.96
CA GLY A 556 -4.20 -6.56 -56.28
C GLY A 556 -3.68 -8.00 -56.48
N ARG A 557 -3.10 -8.64 -55.46
CA ARG A 557 -2.43 -9.95 -55.60
C ARG A 557 -3.37 -11.14 -55.34
N VAL A 558 -4.33 -11.36 -56.24
CA VAL A 558 -5.34 -12.45 -56.16
C VAL A 558 -4.73 -13.83 -55.91
N GLN A 559 -3.56 -14.09 -56.50
CA GLN A 559 -2.88 -15.38 -56.38
C GLN A 559 -2.54 -15.74 -54.91
N ARG A 560 -2.18 -14.75 -54.08
CA ARG A 560 -1.90 -14.99 -52.64
C ARG A 560 -3.14 -15.44 -51.88
N VAL A 561 -4.30 -14.88 -52.22
CA VAL A 561 -5.59 -15.25 -51.63
C VAL A 561 -5.95 -16.69 -52.00
N ARG A 562 -5.77 -17.05 -53.28
CA ARG A 562 -6.01 -18.42 -53.78
C ARG A 562 -5.12 -19.44 -53.08
N GLU A 563 -3.83 -19.14 -52.96
CA GLU A 563 -2.86 -20.01 -52.27
C GLU A 563 -3.20 -20.16 -50.78
N TYR A 564 -3.58 -19.08 -50.11
CA TYR A 564 -3.97 -19.11 -48.70
C TYR A 564 -5.19 -20.00 -48.47
N MET A 565 -6.26 -19.81 -49.26
CA MET A 565 -7.50 -20.59 -49.15
C MET A 565 -7.32 -22.05 -49.57
N SER A 566 -6.40 -22.35 -50.50
CA SER A 566 -6.05 -23.72 -50.84
C SER A 566 -5.31 -24.44 -49.72
N LYS A 567 -4.47 -23.73 -48.95
CA LYS A 567 -3.74 -24.29 -47.80
C LYS A 567 -4.59 -24.39 -46.53
N ASN A 568 -5.62 -23.55 -46.41
CA ASN A 568 -6.51 -23.47 -45.26
C ASN A 568 -7.96 -23.62 -45.73
N PRO A 569 -8.48 -24.86 -45.83
CA PRO A 569 -9.76 -25.14 -46.47
C PRO A 569 -10.94 -24.73 -45.58
N TYR A 570 -11.25 -23.44 -45.56
CA TYR A 570 -12.48 -22.91 -44.98
C TYR A 570 -13.63 -22.94 -46.01
N PRO A 571 -14.89 -23.18 -45.60
CA PRO A 571 -16.05 -23.22 -46.48
C PRO A 571 -16.53 -21.80 -46.88
N PHE A 572 -15.61 -20.85 -46.99
CA PHE A 572 -15.90 -19.44 -47.15
C PHE A 572 -16.15 -19.10 -48.62
N VAL A 573 -17.19 -18.30 -48.85
CA VAL A 573 -17.37 -17.61 -50.12
C VAL A 573 -16.55 -16.32 -50.05
N VAL A 574 -15.60 -16.14 -50.96
CA VAL A 574 -14.59 -15.07 -50.91
C VAL A 574 -14.72 -14.13 -52.11
N PRO A 575 -15.61 -13.11 -52.05
CA PRO A 575 -15.61 -12.00 -53.00
C PRO A 575 -14.32 -11.19 -52.94
N LEU A 576 -13.85 -10.69 -54.09
CA LEU A 576 -12.58 -9.95 -54.21
C LEU A 576 -12.82 -8.45 -54.45
N ASP A 577 -12.59 -7.62 -53.44
CA ASP A 577 -12.65 -6.15 -53.53
C ASP A 577 -11.29 -5.56 -53.96
N LEU A 578 -10.87 -5.90 -55.19
CA LEU A 578 -9.51 -5.61 -55.70
C LEU A 578 -9.16 -4.11 -55.73
N GLN A 579 -10.16 -3.26 -55.95
CA GLN A 579 -10.02 -1.80 -56.02
C GLN A 579 -10.40 -1.10 -54.71
N GLN A 580 -10.70 -1.87 -53.66
CA GLN A 580 -11.13 -1.36 -52.35
C GLN A 580 -12.39 -0.47 -52.41
N LYS A 581 -13.20 -0.58 -53.46
CA LYS A 581 -14.40 0.25 -53.67
C LYS A 581 -15.48 -0.12 -52.68
N VAL A 582 -15.68 -1.42 -52.44
CA VAL A 582 -16.73 -1.90 -51.53
C VAL A 582 -16.37 -1.60 -50.09
N SER A 583 -15.15 -1.95 -49.67
CA SER A 583 -14.65 -1.61 -48.33
C SER A 583 -14.66 -0.11 -48.05
N THR A 584 -14.32 0.74 -49.02
CA THR A 584 -14.43 2.21 -48.90
C THR A 584 -15.89 2.65 -48.78
N ALA A 585 -16.78 2.18 -49.68
CA ALA A 585 -18.20 2.56 -49.66
C ALA A 585 -18.89 2.14 -48.36
N TYR A 586 -18.51 1.00 -47.81
CA TYR A 586 -18.99 0.51 -46.51
C TYR A 586 -18.27 1.16 -45.32
N GLY A 587 -17.37 2.13 -45.50
CA GLY A 587 -16.71 2.83 -44.38
C GLY A 587 -15.82 1.93 -43.52
N VAL A 588 -15.18 0.92 -44.12
CA VAL A 588 -14.28 0.00 -43.40
C VAL A 588 -12.98 0.71 -43.05
N LEU A 589 -12.79 1.06 -41.78
CA LEU A 589 -11.60 1.76 -41.28
C LEU A 589 -10.44 0.81 -40.97
N GLY A 590 -10.73 -0.36 -40.40
CA GLY A 590 -9.75 -1.42 -40.06
C GLY A 590 -10.22 -2.80 -40.51
N ILE A 591 -9.34 -3.81 -40.43
CA ILE A 591 -9.69 -5.22 -40.66
C ILE A 591 -9.20 -6.09 -39.48
N PRO A 592 -9.94 -7.12 -39.04
CA PRO A 592 -11.22 -7.53 -39.61
C PRO A 592 -12.35 -6.53 -39.28
N THR A 593 -13.29 -6.36 -40.20
CA THR A 593 -14.55 -5.62 -39.93
C THR A 593 -15.71 -6.50 -40.33
N LYS A 594 -16.67 -6.69 -39.42
CA LYS A 594 -17.93 -7.39 -39.68
C LYS A 594 -19.02 -6.36 -39.92
N VAL A 595 -19.79 -6.55 -40.99
CA VAL A 595 -20.99 -5.76 -41.28
C VAL A 595 -22.14 -6.72 -41.48
N VAL A 596 -23.25 -6.53 -40.75
CA VAL A 596 -24.46 -7.34 -40.94
C VAL A 596 -25.55 -6.47 -41.56
N ILE A 597 -26.10 -6.95 -42.68
CA ILE A 597 -27.16 -6.32 -43.45
C ILE A 597 -28.44 -7.10 -43.23
N GLY A 598 -29.53 -6.41 -42.91
CA GLY A 598 -30.86 -7.00 -42.75
C GLY A 598 -31.53 -7.35 -44.09
N PRO A 599 -32.66 -8.08 -44.05
CA PRO A 599 -33.42 -8.48 -45.24
C PRO A 599 -33.92 -7.29 -46.09
N ASP A 600 -34.11 -6.13 -45.45
CA ASP A 600 -34.49 -4.84 -46.04
C ASP A 600 -33.35 -4.15 -46.82
N GLY A 601 -32.15 -4.74 -46.84
CA GLY A 601 -30.98 -4.19 -47.50
C GLY A 601 -30.32 -3.05 -46.74
N ARG A 602 -30.59 -2.90 -45.44
CA ARG A 602 -29.96 -1.89 -44.58
C ARG A 602 -28.90 -2.52 -43.69
N ILE A 603 -27.81 -1.80 -43.46
CA ILE A 603 -26.80 -2.17 -42.47
C ILE A 603 -27.42 -2.02 -41.09
N ARG A 604 -27.35 -3.10 -40.32
CA ARG A 604 -27.92 -3.19 -38.97
C ARG A 604 -26.88 -3.36 -37.88
N TYR A 605 -25.67 -3.79 -38.23
CA TYR A 605 -24.61 -3.97 -37.26
C TYR A 605 -23.22 -3.82 -37.88
N ARG A 606 -22.27 -3.30 -37.09
CA ARG A 606 -20.86 -3.15 -37.43
C ARG A 606 -19.99 -3.50 -36.22
N ALA A 607 -18.97 -4.33 -36.43
CA ALA A 607 -17.93 -4.60 -35.45
C ALA A 607 -16.55 -4.49 -36.09
N ILE A 608 -15.64 -3.75 -35.46
CA ILE A 608 -14.26 -3.56 -35.94
C ILE A 608 -13.31 -4.29 -34.99
N GLY A 609 -12.43 -5.11 -35.56
CA GLY A 609 -11.42 -5.88 -34.83
C GLY A 609 -11.87 -7.29 -34.44
N TYR A 610 -11.00 -7.94 -33.67
CA TYR A 610 -11.24 -9.26 -33.07
C TYR A 610 -10.72 -9.21 -31.62
N THR A 611 -11.58 -9.53 -30.67
CA THR A 611 -11.31 -9.41 -29.23
C THR A 611 -10.46 -10.56 -28.67
N GLY A 612 -10.16 -11.57 -29.48
CA GLY A 612 -9.35 -12.73 -29.07
C GLY A 612 -10.15 -13.89 -28.49
N THR A 613 -11.47 -13.75 -28.33
CA THR A 613 -12.34 -14.78 -27.75
C THR A 613 -13.27 -15.37 -28.82
N PRO A 614 -13.00 -16.61 -29.30
CA PRO A 614 -13.83 -17.25 -30.34
C PRO A 614 -15.30 -17.35 -29.97
N GLU A 615 -15.61 -17.77 -28.73
CA GLU A 615 -16.98 -17.96 -28.25
C GLU A 615 -17.76 -16.64 -28.24
N ALA A 616 -17.17 -15.55 -27.74
CA ALA A 616 -17.80 -14.23 -27.77
C ALA A 616 -18.07 -13.77 -29.20
N THR A 617 -17.13 -14.01 -30.12
CA THR A 617 -17.30 -13.66 -31.55
C THR A 617 -18.41 -14.48 -32.21
N VAL A 618 -18.47 -15.78 -31.94
CA VAL A 618 -19.56 -16.65 -32.43
C VAL A 618 -20.89 -16.17 -31.89
N ASN A 619 -20.99 -15.93 -30.59
CA ASN A 619 -22.23 -15.50 -29.94
C ASN A 619 -22.69 -14.14 -30.47
N GLU A 620 -21.79 -13.15 -30.53
CA GLU A 620 -22.13 -11.81 -31.04
C GLU A 620 -22.69 -11.86 -32.47
N VAL A 621 -21.97 -12.50 -33.40
CA VAL A 621 -22.40 -12.57 -34.81
C VAL A 621 -23.70 -13.37 -34.97
N THR A 622 -23.84 -14.48 -34.25
CA THR A 622 -25.04 -15.33 -34.36
C THR A 622 -26.27 -14.65 -33.78
N LEU A 623 -26.13 -13.95 -32.64
CA LEU A 623 -27.20 -13.16 -32.04
C LEU A 623 -27.70 -12.04 -32.95
N VAL A 624 -26.79 -11.29 -33.58
CA VAL A 624 -27.19 -10.26 -34.55
C VAL A 624 -27.98 -10.86 -35.71
N VAL A 625 -27.51 -11.98 -36.27
CA VAL A 625 -28.23 -12.66 -37.37
C VAL A 625 -29.61 -13.13 -36.94
N GLU A 626 -29.74 -13.71 -35.74
CA GLU A 626 -31.03 -14.14 -35.18
C GLU A 626 -31.99 -12.98 -34.97
N LEU A 627 -31.53 -11.88 -34.34
CA LEU A 627 -32.34 -10.67 -34.13
C LEU A 627 -32.91 -10.12 -35.44
N LEU A 628 -32.12 -10.13 -36.52
CA LEU A 628 -32.55 -9.64 -37.84
C LEU A 628 -33.47 -10.61 -38.57
N LYS A 629 -33.47 -11.89 -38.20
CA LYS A 629 -34.42 -12.88 -38.71
C LYS A 629 -35.76 -12.82 -37.99
N GLU A 630 -35.76 -12.50 -36.70
CA GLU A 630 -36.96 -12.42 -35.86
C GLU A 630 -37.76 -11.14 -36.13
N GLY A 631 -37.09 -10.01 -36.36
CA GLY A 631 -37.73 -8.71 -36.65
C GLY A 631 -38.34 -8.58 -38.05
N LYS A 632 -38.88 -9.66 -38.62
CA LYS A 632 -39.59 -9.69 -39.90
C LYS A 632 -41.01 -9.19 -39.78
#